data_AF-A0A7W7PNY3-F1
#
_entry.id   AF-A0A7W7PNY3-F1
#
_cell.length_a   1.000
_cell.length_b   1.000
_cell.length_c   1.000
_cell.angle_alpha   90.00
_cell.angle_beta   90.00
_cell.angle_gamma   90.00
#
_symmetry.space_group_name_H-M   'P 1'
#
loop_
_entity.id
_entity.type
_entity.pdbx_description
1 polymer ?
#
loop_
_entity_poly.entity_id
_entity_poly.type
_entity_poly.pdbx_seq_one_letter_code
_entity_poly.pdbx_strand_id
1 'polypeptide(L)'
;MTVTLDQAFFRRFLDRATSVVTAEAAHLTELDAAIGDADHGINLKRGFASIAQALAAEAPEGPGALLTAAGVHLTNTVGGAAGPLYGTVLRRMGKVLGEEAVATPEALGRALAAAVASVRRLGDSAPGDKTMVDALQPAADAYAEALAGGGDVVVALDAAARAARAGAEATVPLQARRGRASYLGERSIGHQDPGATSSALLITALYEATDPRLCATAPQPAAEPEAAAEPEPEAGRVGVVLVSHSRAVAESTAALARALVGTGDPAPVAAAGGLPDGSVGTSAELVRRAVADADRKAGVVVFCDMGSAVLTVKALLTAGELRDAHIADAPFVEGAVAAVVTASAGGDMAAVLAAADDARTYRKL
;
A
#
# COMPACT_ATOMS: atom_id res chain seq x y z
N MET A 1 -12.46 -15.57 15.53
CA MET A 1 -11.96 -15.61 16.92
C MET A 1 -12.45 -14.33 17.58
N THR A 2 -13.06 -14.41 18.77
CA THR A 2 -13.48 -13.22 19.50
C THR A 2 -12.26 -12.55 20.11
N VAL A 3 -12.02 -11.27 19.78
CA VAL A 3 -10.88 -10.51 20.29
C VAL A 3 -11.23 -9.89 21.64
N THR A 4 -10.43 -10.17 22.65
CA THR A 4 -10.53 -9.56 23.98
C THR A 4 -9.55 -8.38 24.08
N LEU A 5 -10.05 -7.19 24.41
CA LEU A 5 -9.23 -5.97 24.58
C LEU A 5 -8.70 -5.86 26.02
N ASP A 6 -7.98 -6.87 26.47
CA ASP A 6 -7.35 -6.93 27.79
C ASP A 6 -5.91 -6.39 27.79
N GLN A 7 -5.24 -6.44 28.94
CA GLN A 7 -3.84 -6.07 29.06
C GLN A 7 -2.93 -6.82 28.07
N ALA A 8 -3.22 -8.09 27.75
CA ALA A 8 -2.40 -8.87 26.82
C ALA A 8 -2.55 -8.36 25.38
N PHE A 9 -3.75 -7.94 24.96
CA PHE A 9 -3.95 -7.27 23.68
C PHE A 9 -3.14 -5.98 23.57
N PHE A 10 -3.21 -5.09 24.57
CA PHE A 10 -2.48 -3.83 24.51
C PHE A 10 -0.96 -4.02 24.66
N ARG A 11 -0.51 -5.07 25.37
CA ARG A 11 0.91 -5.46 25.37
C ARG A 11 1.37 -5.90 24.00
N ARG A 12 0.61 -6.78 23.32
CA ARG A 12 0.89 -7.18 21.93
C ARG A 12 0.92 -5.98 20.99
N PHE A 13 -0.02 -5.04 21.14
CA PHE A 13 -0.01 -3.79 20.38
C PHE A 13 1.28 -3.00 20.59
N LEU A 14 1.71 -2.78 21.84
CA LEU A 14 2.94 -2.02 22.13
C LEU A 14 4.19 -2.73 21.59
N ASP A 15 4.24 -4.05 21.71
CA ASP A 15 5.35 -4.86 21.19
C ASP A 15 5.38 -4.77 19.65
N ARG A 16 4.21 -4.91 18.99
CA ARG A 16 4.09 -4.78 17.54
C ARG A 16 4.43 -3.38 17.05
N ALA A 17 3.91 -2.35 17.70
CA ALA A 17 4.23 -0.96 17.42
C ALA A 17 5.73 -0.70 17.54
N THR A 18 6.39 -1.29 18.55
CA THR A 18 7.84 -1.18 18.72
C THR A 18 8.59 -1.85 17.58
N SER A 19 8.21 -3.05 17.16
CA SER A 19 8.83 -3.73 16.02
C SER A 19 8.66 -2.93 14.72
N VAL A 20 7.44 -2.44 14.44
CA VAL A 20 7.13 -1.67 13.23
C VAL A 20 7.90 -0.36 13.22
N VAL A 21 7.82 0.45 14.27
CA VAL A 21 8.56 1.73 14.35
C VAL A 21 10.06 1.53 14.25
N THR A 22 10.60 0.42 14.79
CA THR A 22 12.03 0.11 14.69
C THR A 22 12.45 -0.23 13.26
N ALA A 23 11.62 -0.98 12.53
CA ALA A 23 11.86 -1.30 11.12
C ALA A 23 11.74 -0.04 10.24
N GLU A 24 10.72 0.77 10.49
CA GLU A 24 10.37 1.98 9.73
C GLU A 24 11.22 3.20 10.07
N ALA A 25 12.13 3.09 11.03
CA ALA A 25 12.87 4.24 11.56
C ALA A 25 13.68 4.98 10.48
N ALA A 26 14.27 4.25 9.52
CA ALA A 26 15.02 4.86 8.43
C ALA A 26 14.09 5.66 7.50
N HIS A 27 13.02 5.04 7.02
CA HIS A 27 12.03 5.67 6.16
C HIS A 27 11.37 6.91 6.81
N LEU A 28 10.97 6.79 8.08
CA LEU A 28 10.40 7.91 8.84
C LEU A 28 11.40 9.08 9.00
N THR A 29 12.68 8.77 9.14
CA THR A 29 13.74 9.79 9.21
C THR A 29 13.93 10.47 7.86
N GLU A 30 13.79 9.74 6.77
CA GLU A 30 13.90 10.27 5.42
C GLU A 30 12.72 11.17 5.02
N LEU A 31 11.49 10.77 5.34
CA LEU A 31 10.32 11.64 5.17
C LEU A 31 10.51 12.97 5.91
N ASP A 32 11.03 12.89 7.14
CA ASP A 32 11.34 14.06 7.95
C ASP A 32 12.57 14.83 7.44
N ALA A 33 13.50 14.21 6.70
CA ALA A 33 14.60 14.93 6.08
C ALA A 33 14.15 15.85 4.95
N ALA A 34 13.08 15.46 4.23
CA ALA A 34 12.53 16.25 3.14
C ALA A 34 11.85 17.55 3.63
N ILE A 35 11.20 17.51 4.80
CA ILE A 35 10.37 18.62 5.30
C ILE A 35 10.61 19.01 6.77
N GLY A 36 11.67 18.51 7.40
CA GLY A 36 11.93 18.68 8.84
C GLY A 36 13.42 18.67 9.15
N ASP A 37 13.81 18.09 10.29
CA ASP A 37 15.19 18.04 10.79
C ASP A 37 15.81 16.63 10.80
N ALA A 38 15.18 15.68 10.08
CA ALA A 38 15.66 14.31 9.90
C ALA A 38 15.92 13.58 11.24
N ASP A 39 15.04 13.76 12.22
CA ASP A 39 15.18 13.16 13.54
C ASP A 39 13.98 12.32 13.97
N HIS A 40 12.85 12.40 13.25
CA HIS A 40 11.59 11.79 13.65
C HIS A 40 11.68 10.27 13.87
N GLY A 41 12.18 9.53 12.87
CA GLY A 41 12.30 8.07 12.97
C GLY A 41 13.31 7.63 14.04
N ILE A 42 14.43 8.35 14.19
CA ILE A 42 15.43 8.11 15.25
C ILE A 42 14.80 8.30 16.64
N ASN A 43 14.08 9.41 16.83
CA ASN A 43 13.42 9.74 18.08
C ASN A 43 12.33 8.71 18.44
N LEU A 44 11.52 8.31 17.47
CA LEU A 44 10.49 7.29 17.69
C LEU A 44 11.09 5.92 18.01
N LYS A 45 12.09 5.47 17.26
CA LYS A 45 12.80 4.20 17.54
C LYS A 45 13.36 4.18 18.96
N ARG A 46 14.02 5.27 19.40
CA ARG A 46 14.54 5.38 20.77
C ARG A 46 13.44 5.27 21.83
N GLY A 47 12.33 5.95 21.62
CA GLY A 47 11.18 5.93 22.53
C GLY A 47 10.53 4.56 22.64
N PHE A 48 10.15 3.98 21.51
CA PHE A 48 9.43 2.72 21.46
C PHE A 48 10.29 1.54 21.91
N ALA A 49 11.56 1.47 21.48
CA ALA A 49 12.48 0.40 21.89
C ALA A 49 12.74 0.36 23.40
N SER A 50 12.51 1.46 24.12
CA SER A 50 12.69 1.54 25.57
C SER A 50 11.39 1.32 26.37
N ILE A 51 10.21 1.22 25.73
CA ILE A 51 8.93 0.96 26.41
C ILE A 51 8.98 -0.36 27.19
N ALA A 52 9.46 -1.45 26.56
CA ALA A 52 9.46 -2.77 27.19
C ALA A 52 10.27 -2.78 28.50
N GLN A 53 11.41 -2.08 28.53
CA GLN A 53 12.23 -1.93 29.73
C GLN A 53 11.53 -1.08 30.79
N ALA A 54 10.91 0.04 30.40
CA ALA A 54 10.19 0.90 31.33
C ALA A 54 9.02 0.16 32.02
N LEU A 55 8.26 -0.62 31.24
CA LEU A 55 7.14 -1.41 31.76
C LEU A 55 7.56 -2.66 32.55
N ALA A 56 8.84 -3.06 32.50
CA ALA A 56 9.39 -4.12 33.33
C ALA A 56 9.86 -3.60 34.70
N ALA A 57 10.25 -2.32 34.78
CA ALA A 57 10.68 -1.69 36.03
C ALA A 57 9.50 -1.47 36.99
N GLU A 58 8.34 -1.10 36.46
CA GLU A 58 7.10 -0.95 37.20
C GLU A 58 5.96 -1.55 36.36
N ALA A 59 5.52 -2.75 36.72
CA ALA A 59 4.52 -3.49 35.94
C ALA A 59 3.12 -2.91 36.18
N PRO A 60 2.49 -2.27 35.18
CA PRO A 60 1.16 -1.73 35.34
C PRO A 60 0.10 -2.84 35.31
N GLU A 61 -0.98 -2.64 36.06
CA GLU A 61 -2.13 -3.54 36.09
C GLU A 61 -3.28 -2.98 35.26
N GLY A 62 -3.71 -3.74 34.27
CA GLY A 62 -4.80 -3.39 33.37
C GLY A 62 -4.39 -2.57 32.14
N PRO A 63 -5.27 -2.54 31.12
CA PRO A 63 -5.02 -1.88 29.84
C PRO A 63 -4.83 -0.36 29.97
N GLY A 64 -5.62 0.30 30.84
CA GLY A 64 -5.54 1.75 31.02
C GLY A 64 -4.22 2.21 31.67
N ALA A 65 -3.78 1.50 32.71
CA ALA A 65 -2.50 1.76 33.36
C ALA A 65 -1.32 1.48 32.41
N LEU A 66 -1.38 0.40 31.63
CA LEU A 66 -0.36 0.03 30.65
C LEU A 66 -0.12 1.14 29.61
N LEU A 67 -1.19 1.63 28.97
CA LEU A 67 -1.08 2.71 27.98
C LEU A 67 -0.64 4.04 28.64
N THR A 68 -1.09 4.31 29.86
CA THR A 68 -0.69 5.51 30.60
C THR A 68 0.80 5.51 30.90
N ALA A 69 1.32 4.40 31.43
CA ALA A 69 2.75 4.23 31.72
C ALA A 69 3.60 4.37 30.45
N ALA A 70 3.22 3.69 29.36
CA ALA A 70 3.90 3.80 28.08
C ALA A 70 3.91 5.24 27.54
N GLY A 71 2.78 5.95 27.63
CA GLY A 71 2.71 7.34 27.17
C GLY A 71 3.49 8.33 28.05
N VAL A 72 3.56 8.12 29.37
CA VAL A 72 4.45 8.90 30.25
C VAL A 72 5.91 8.68 29.86
N HIS A 73 6.29 7.42 29.62
CA HIS A 73 7.64 7.07 29.18
C HIS A 73 8.02 7.75 27.84
N LEU A 74 7.14 7.71 26.84
CA LEU A 74 7.38 8.37 25.56
C LEU A 74 7.51 9.89 25.69
N THR A 75 6.70 10.52 26.55
CA THR A 75 6.77 11.96 26.83
C THR A 75 8.16 12.37 27.34
N ASN A 76 8.80 11.51 28.14
CA ASN A 76 10.09 11.80 28.78
C ASN A 76 11.31 11.38 27.94
N THR A 77 11.15 10.47 26.98
CA THR A 77 12.27 9.82 26.28
C THR A 77 12.40 10.22 24.81
N VAL A 78 11.29 10.53 24.16
CA VAL A 78 11.27 10.94 22.75
C VAL A 78 11.49 12.44 22.66
N GLY A 79 12.47 12.84 21.83
CA GLY A 79 12.77 14.24 21.57
C GLY A 79 11.77 14.89 20.60
N GLY A 80 11.87 16.22 20.45
CA GLY A 80 11.05 16.97 19.49
C GLY A 80 9.56 17.00 19.84
N ALA A 81 8.73 17.32 18.84
CA ALA A 81 7.28 17.40 19.01
C ALA A 81 6.63 16.01 19.19
N ALA A 82 7.23 14.97 18.61
CA ALA A 82 6.67 13.62 18.60
C ALA A 82 6.47 13.04 20.01
N GLY A 83 7.40 13.27 20.94
CA GLY A 83 7.32 12.71 22.30
C GLY A 83 6.09 13.15 23.08
N PRO A 84 5.89 14.47 23.29
CA PRO A 84 4.69 14.98 23.94
C PRO A 84 3.39 14.58 23.22
N LEU A 85 3.39 14.49 21.89
CA LEU A 85 2.18 14.16 21.11
C LEU A 85 1.81 12.68 21.23
N TYR A 86 2.70 11.74 20.95
CA TYR A 86 2.43 10.29 21.11
C TYR A 86 2.25 9.90 22.57
N GLY A 87 3.02 10.52 23.47
CA GLY A 87 2.81 10.37 24.89
C GLY A 87 1.41 10.81 25.32
N THR A 88 0.89 11.91 24.77
CA THR A 88 -0.49 12.37 24.99
C THR A 88 -1.52 11.41 24.42
N VAL A 89 -1.30 10.85 23.23
CA VAL A 89 -2.19 9.84 22.64
C VAL A 89 -2.37 8.67 23.60
N LEU A 90 -1.27 8.00 23.98
CA LEU A 90 -1.33 6.81 24.83
C LEU A 90 -1.85 7.12 26.24
N ARG A 91 -1.41 8.22 26.84
CA ARG A 91 -1.90 8.67 28.16
C ARG A 91 -3.40 8.97 28.12
N ARG A 92 -3.89 9.59 27.05
CA ARG A 92 -5.30 9.91 26.95
C ARG A 92 -6.15 8.67 26.73
N MET A 93 -5.69 7.74 25.88
CA MET A 93 -6.35 6.46 25.72
C MET A 93 -6.41 5.72 27.05
N GLY A 94 -5.29 5.59 27.75
CA GLY A 94 -5.21 4.91 29.04
C GLY A 94 -6.18 5.48 30.08
N LYS A 95 -6.25 6.81 30.19
CA LYS A 95 -7.22 7.50 31.08
C LYS A 95 -8.69 7.22 30.74
N VAL A 96 -9.03 7.05 29.45
CA VAL A 96 -10.40 6.74 29.03
C VAL A 96 -10.74 5.27 29.27
N LEU A 97 -9.78 4.37 29.11
CA LEU A 97 -9.98 2.94 29.41
C LEU A 97 -10.11 2.67 30.91
N GLY A 98 -9.49 3.50 31.76
CA GLY A 98 -9.66 3.44 33.22
C GLY A 98 -9.04 2.18 33.83
N GLU A 99 -9.69 1.64 34.85
CA GLU A 99 -9.21 0.50 35.66
C GLU A 99 -9.85 -0.85 35.26
N GLU A 100 -10.72 -0.85 34.24
CA GLU A 100 -11.37 -2.07 33.77
C GLU A 100 -10.35 -3.06 33.20
N ALA A 101 -10.46 -4.34 33.59
CA ALA A 101 -9.54 -5.39 33.15
C ALA A 101 -9.64 -5.68 31.63
N VAL A 102 -10.82 -5.41 31.05
CA VAL A 102 -11.11 -5.61 29.62
C VAL A 102 -11.85 -4.38 29.10
N ALA A 103 -11.31 -3.73 28.08
CA ALA A 103 -11.99 -2.63 27.42
C ALA A 103 -13.12 -3.14 26.50
N THR A 104 -14.22 -2.38 26.40
CA THR A 104 -15.21 -2.62 25.36
C THR A 104 -14.80 -1.95 24.04
N PRO A 105 -15.30 -2.40 22.87
CA PRO A 105 -15.06 -1.70 21.60
C PRO A 105 -15.47 -0.22 21.65
N GLU A 106 -16.60 0.09 22.32
CA GLU A 106 -17.06 1.47 22.48
C GLU A 106 -16.11 2.30 23.36
N ALA A 107 -15.53 1.69 24.39
CA ALA A 107 -14.53 2.35 25.23
C ALA A 107 -13.24 2.66 24.44
N LEU A 108 -12.80 1.74 23.58
CA LEU A 108 -11.68 1.97 22.68
C LEU A 108 -11.98 3.09 21.66
N GLY A 109 -13.18 3.12 21.08
CA GLY A 109 -13.60 4.20 20.19
C GLY A 109 -13.59 5.57 20.87
N ARG A 110 -14.13 5.66 22.10
CA ARG A 110 -14.05 6.88 22.92
C ARG A 110 -12.60 7.27 23.24
N ALA A 111 -11.74 6.28 23.50
CA ALA A 111 -10.33 6.50 23.79
C ALA A 111 -9.57 7.08 22.59
N LEU A 112 -9.79 6.54 21.39
CA LEU A 112 -9.23 7.05 20.14
C LEU A 112 -9.69 8.50 19.88
N ALA A 113 -11.01 8.75 19.89
CA ALA A 113 -11.55 10.09 19.67
C ALA A 113 -11.01 11.12 20.69
N ALA A 114 -10.91 10.74 21.96
CA ALA A 114 -10.36 11.59 23.00
C ALA A 114 -8.86 11.88 22.82
N ALA A 115 -8.08 10.89 22.35
CA ALA A 115 -6.68 11.04 22.03
C ALA A 115 -6.48 12.03 20.87
N VAL A 116 -7.23 11.88 19.76
CA VAL A 116 -7.19 12.83 18.63
C VAL A 116 -7.51 14.24 19.09
N ALA A 117 -8.60 14.43 19.84
CA ALA A 117 -8.98 15.75 20.37
C ALA A 117 -7.90 16.36 21.29
N SER A 118 -7.10 15.53 21.97
CA SER A 118 -6.03 16.00 22.85
C SER A 118 -4.78 16.41 22.07
N VAL A 119 -4.42 15.64 21.03
CA VAL A 119 -3.34 16.00 20.10
C VAL A 119 -3.67 17.28 19.34
N ARG A 120 -4.90 17.40 18.82
CA ARG A 120 -5.37 18.61 18.14
C ARG A 120 -5.25 19.85 19.02
N ARG A 121 -5.61 19.75 20.30
CA ARG A 121 -5.44 20.85 21.27
C ARG A 121 -3.98 21.14 21.61
N LEU A 122 -3.18 20.11 21.83
CA LEU A 122 -1.77 20.28 22.21
C LEU A 122 -0.92 20.86 21.07
N GLY A 123 -1.14 20.38 19.84
CA GLY A 123 -0.44 20.85 18.65
C GLY A 123 -1.13 21.98 17.89
N ASP A 124 -2.26 22.49 18.41
CA ASP A 124 -3.13 23.47 17.74
C ASP A 124 -3.42 23.09 16.27
N SER A 125 -3.61 21.79 16.00
CA SER A 125 -3.66 21.25 14.63
C SER A 125 -5.08 20.82 14.24
N ALA A 126 -5.44 21.06 12.98
CA ALA A 126 -6.70 20.65 12.37
C ALA A 126 -6.47 19.70 11.17
N PRO A 127 -7.49 18.93 10.73
CA PRO A 127 -7.43 18.25 9.45
C PRO A 127 -7.09 19.22 8.31
N GLY A 128 -6.16 18.84 7.45
CA GLY A 128 -5.59 19.66 6.38
C GLY A 128 -4.32 20.41 6.76
N ASP A 129 -3.87 20.38 8.02
CA ASP A 129 -2.66 21.10 8.45
C ASP A 129 -1.34 20.36 8.14
N LYS A 130 -1.43 19.15 7.59
CA LYS A 130 -0.31 18.26 7.26
C LYS A 130 0.44 17.80 8.51
N THR A 131 -0.27 17.06 9.36
CA THR A 131 0.25 16.53 10.64
C THR A 131 -0.28 15.14 10.92
N MET A 132 0.14 14.53 12.04
CA MET A 132 -0.46 13.29 12.55
C MET A 132 -1.99 13.30 12.69
N VAL A 133 -2.62 14.47 12.82
CA VAL A 133 -4.09 14.60 12.87
C VAL A 133 -4.74 14.10 11.59
N ASP A 134 -4.08 14.26 10.44
CA ASP A 134 -4.59 13.84 9.13
C ASP A 134 -4.68 12.32 8.98
N ALA A 135 -3.91 11.56 9.77
CA ALA A 135 -4.08 10.11 9.87
C ALA A 135 -5.00 9.70 11.04
N LEU A 136 -4.84 10.34 12.20
CA LEU A 136 -5.55 9.94 13.42
C LEU A 136 -7.05 10.26 13.39
N GLN A 137 -7.44 11.42 12.84
CA GLN A 137 -8.85 11.80 12.78
C GLN A 137 -9.66 10.85 11.88
N PRO A 138 -9.26 10.58 10.62
CA PRO A 138 -9.94 9.59 9.78
C PRO A 138 -9.98 8.20 10.41
N ALA A 139 -8.92 7.78 11.11
CA ALA A 139 -8.88 6.50 11.80
C ALA A 139 -9.96 6.39 12.90
N ALA A 140 -10.07 7.42 13.75
CA ALA A 140 -11.06 7.46 14.82
C ALA A 140 -12.50 7.52 14.26
N ASP A 141 -12.71 8.28 13.19
CA ASP A 141 -14.02 8.40 12.54
C ASP A 141 -14.44 7.08 11.89
N ALA A 142 -13.55 6.43 11.14
CA ALA A 142 -13.81 5.14 10.50
C ALA A 142 -14.06 4.02 11.53
N TYR A 143 -13.34 4.03 12.65
CA TYR A 143 -13.59 3.10 13.76
C TYR A 143 -15.01 3.26 14.31
N ALA A 144 -15.42 4.51 14.59
CA ALA A 144 -16.72 4.81 15.15
C ALA A 144 -17.86 4.47 14.17
N GLU A 145 -17.68 4.77 12.89
CA GLU A 145 -18.65 4.46 11.83
C GLU A 145 -18.83 2.93 11.68
N ALA A 146 -17.75 2.17 11.65
CA ALA A 146 -17.80 0.72 11.53
C ALA A 146 -18.53 0.06 12.72
N LEU A 147 -18.29 0.52 13.96
CA LEU A 147 -19.01 0.04 15.14
C LEU A 147 -20.49 0.43 15.10
N ALA A 148 -20.81 1.67 14.71
CA ALA A 148 -22.20 2.12 14.60
C ALA A 148 -22.98 1.33 13.53
N GLY A 149 -22.30 0.86 12.48
CA GLY A 149 -22.83 -0.04 11.47
C GLY A 149 -23.01 -1.51 11.93
N GLY A 150 -22.70 -1.83 13.19
CA GLY A 150 -22.81 -3.18 13.75
C GLY A 150 -21.60 -4.08 13.46
N GLY A 151 -20.49 -3.51 12.97
CA GLY A 151 -19.23 -4.21 12.84
C GLY A 151 -18.64 -4.57 14.20
N ASP A 152 -17.88 -5.67 14.27
CA ASP A 152 -17.13 -6.00 15.47
C ASP A 152 -15.83 -5.17 15.56
N VAL A 153 -15.10 -5.35 16.66
CA VAL A 153 -13.86 -4.61 16.92
C VAL A 153 -12.77 -4.86 15.87
N VAL A 154 -12.75 -6.03 15.24
CA VAL A 154 -11.73 -6.36 14.21
C VAL A 154 -12.03 -5.59 12.94
N VAL A 155 -13.30 -5.58 12.51
CA VAL A 155 -13.76 -4.80 11.36
C VAL A 155 -13.52 -3.31 11.59
N ALA A 156 -13.81 -2.81 12.81
CA ALA A 156 -13.58 -1.41 13.13
C ALA A 156 -12.10 -1.02 13.16
N LEU A 157 -11.21 -1.88 13.67
CA LEU A 157 -9.77 -1.64 13.65
C LEU A 157 -9.17 -1.73 12.25
N ASP A 158 -9.64 -2.65 11.40
CA ASP A 158 -9.23 -2.71 9.99
C ASP A 158 -9.61 -1.42 9.25
N ALA A 159 -10.86 -0.96 9.42
CA ALA A 159 -11.34 0.29 8.84
C ALA A 159 -10.50 1.49 9.32
N ALA A 160 -10.20 1.55 10.63
CA ALA A 160 -9.34 2.58 11.20
C ALA A 160 -7.93 2.56 10.60
N ALA A 161 -7.32 1.38 10.44
CA ALA A 161 -5.99 1.23 9.88
C ALA A 161 -5.94 1.64 8.40
N ARG A 162 -6.94 1.25 7.60
CA ARG A 162 -7.07 1.70 6.20
C ARG A 162 -7.25 3.21 6.11
N ALA A 163 -8.11 3.79 6.93
CA ALA A 163 -8.34 5.24 6.96
C ALA A 163 -7.10 6.01 7.41
N ALA A 164 -6.33 5.50 8.38
CA ALA A 164 -5.09 6.13 8.83
C ALA A 164 -4.04 6.17 7.72
N ARG A 165 -3.88 5.07 6.96
CA ARG A 165 -2.94 5.00 5.81
C ARG A 165 -3.34 5.98 4.71
N ALA A 166 -4.61 5.96 4.31
CA ALA A 166 -5.14 6.92 3.33
C ALA A 166 -4.98 8.37 3.80
N GLY A 167 -5.19 8.65 5.09
CA GLY A 167 -4.97 9.96 5.70
C GLY A 167 -3.51 10.40 5.65
N ALA A 168 -2.57 9.49 5.92
CA ALA A 168 -1.15 9.76 5.78
C ALA A 168 -0.75 10.06 4.33
N GLU A 169 -1.20 9.27 3.37
CA GLU A 169 -0.96 9.49 1.93
C GLU A 169 -1.55 10.83 1.46
N ALA A 170 -2.76 11.15 1.92
CA ALA A 170 -3.44 12.41 1.61
C ALA A 170 -2.69 13.66 2.12
N THR A 171 -1.67 13.51 2.96
CA THR A 171 -0.81 14.64 3.35
C THR A 171 0.11 15.12 2.24
N VAL A 172 0.45 14.28 1.25
CA VAL A 172 1.41 14.60 0.17
C VAL A 172 1.07 15.93 -0.53
N PRO A 173 -0.13 16.15 -1.06
CA PRO A 173 -0.47 17.39 -1.75
C PRO A 173 -0.68 18.60 -0.83
N LEU A 174 -0.68 18.43 0.49
CA LEU A 174 -0.96 19.51 1.44
C LEU A 174 0.27 20.39 1.69
N GLN A 175 0.03 21.70 1.82
CA GLN A 175 0.99 22.62 2.39
C GLN A 175 0.95 22.55 3.92
N ALA A 176 2.10 22.37 4.55
CA ALA A 176 2.22 22.31 6.00
C ALA A 176 1.86 23.65 6.65
N ARG A 177 1.04 23.58 7.71
CA ARG A 177 0.63 24.73 8.51
C ARG A 177 1.12 24.67 9.95
N ARG A 178 1.62 23.51 10.39
CA ARG A 178 2.11 23.25 11.74
C ARG A 178 3.47 22.55 11.72
N GLY A 179 4.13 22.53 12.87
CA GLY A 179 5.45 21.90 13.04
C GLY A 179 6.55 22.55 12.20
N ARG A 180 7.70 21.86 12.12
CA ARG A 180 8.86 22.35 11.36
C ARG A 180 8.60 22.45 9.85
N ALA A 181 7.78 21.56 9.30
CA ALA A 181 7.40 21.56 7.89
C ALA A 181 6.73 22.88 7.45
N SER A 182 6.00 23.55 8.34
CA SER A 182 5.37 24.84 8.05
C SER A 182 6.37 25.94 7.65
N TYR A 183 7.63 25.84 8.09
CA TYR A 183 8.67 26.82 7.78
C TYR A 183 9.08 26.80 6.30
N LEU A 184 8.76 25.73 5.58
CA LEU A 184 9.09 25.54 4.17
C LEU A 184 8.01 26.12 3.23
N GLY A 185 6.84 26.51 3.73
CA GLY A 185 5.74 27.01 2.91
C GLY A 185 5.35 26.02 1.82
N GLU A 186 5.19 26.49 0.58
CA GLU A 186 4.83 25.67 -0.59
C GLU A 186 5.81 24.51 -0.86
N ARG A 187 7.08 24.63 -0.43
CA ARG A 187 8.08 23.55 -0.59
C ARG A 187 7.76 22.30 0.24
N SER A 188 6.81 22.37 1.16
CA SER A 188 6.30 21.19 1.88
C SER A 188 5.31 20.35 1.06
N ILE A 189 4.78 20.90 -0.04
CA ILE A 189 3.87 20.19 -0.95
C ILE A 189 4.68 19.14 -1.74
N GLY A 190 4.09 17.96 -1.93
CA GLY A 190 4.73 16.83 -2.63
C GLY A 190 5.48 15.86 -1.72
N HIS A 191 5.56 16.15 -0.42
CA HIS A 191 6.22 15.28 0.57
C HIS A 191 5.21 14.75 1.59
N GLN A 192 5.29 13.48 1.96
CA GLN A 192 4.41 12.90 2.97
C GLN A 192 4.82 13.34 4.39
N ASP A 193 3.86 13.58 5.29
CA ASP A 193 4.15 13.96 6.68
C ASP A 193 4.65 12.76 7.51
N PRO A 194 5.84 12.84 8.15
CA PRO A 194 6.36 11.76 8.96
C PRO A 194 5.47 11.45 10.19
N GLY A 195 4.82 12.45 10.78
CA GLY A 195 3.88 12.28 11.89
C GLY A 195 2.61 11.53 11.50
N ALA A 196 2.07 11.80 10.31
CA ALA A 196 0.92 11.09 9.76
C ALA A 196 1.30 9.64 9.42
N THR A 197 2.43 9.41 8.76
CA THR A 197 2.92 8.06 8.42
C THR A 197 3.13 7.21 9.66
N SER A 198 3.87 7.72 10.65
CA SER A 198 4.07 7.00 11.92
C SER A 198 2.77 6.76 12.70
N SER A 199 1.80 7.66 12.62
CA SER A 199 0.48 7.42 13.22
C SER A 199 -0.30 6.30 12.50
N ALA A 200 -0.23 6.24 11.17
CA ALA A 200 -0.82 5.17 10.39
C ALA A 200 -0.20 3.80 10.71
N LEU A 201 1.12 3.77 10.92
CA LEU A 201 1.84 2.57 11.37
C LEU A 201 1.36 2.11 12.75
N LEU A 202 1.17 3.02 13.70
CA LEU A 202 0.68 2.68 15.04
C LEU A 202 -0.77 2.17 15.02
N ILE A 203 -1.67 2.79 14.25
CA ILE A 203 -3.04 2.29 14.11
C ILE A 203 -3.07 0.93 13.41
N THR A 204 -2.21 0.71 12.41
CA THR A 204 -2.04 -0.60 11.76
C THR A 204 -1.56 -1.65 12.77
N ALA A 205 -0.58 -1.33 13.62
CA ALA A 205 -0.12 -2.22 14.68
C ALA A 205 -1.23 -2.56 15.70
N LEU A 206 -2.14 -1.62 15.98
CA LEU A 206 -3.30 -1.85 16.84
C LEU A 206 -4.29 -2.83 16.20
N TYR A 207 -4.52 -2.73 14.89
CA TYR A 207 -5.28 -3.72 14.13
C TYR A 207 -4.59 -5.08 14.12
N GLU A 208 -3.30 -5.15 13.84
CA GLU A 208 -2.56 -6.43 13.79
C GLU A 208 -2.57 -7.15 15.15
N ALA A 209 -2.63 -6.42 16.27
CA ALA A 209 -2.75 -7.00 17.61
C ALA A 209 -4.02 -7.84 17.84
N THR A 210 -5.01 -7.75 16.94
CA THR A 210 -6.21 -8.60 16.91
C THR A 210 -5.90 -10.06 16.57
N ASP A 211 -4.80 -10.31 15.86
CA ASP A 211 -4.37 -11.66 15.48
C ASP A 211 -2.87 -11.85 15.79
N PRO A 212 -2.51 -12.67 16.78
CA PRO A 212 -1.10 -12.94 17.11
C PRO A 212 -0.24 -13.40 15.93
N ARG A 213 -0.84 -13.99 14.89
CA ARG A 213 -0.12 -14.42 13.67
C ARG A 213 0.35 -13.22 12.85
N LEU A 214 -0.41 -12.13 12.81
CA LEU A 214 0.00 -10.89 12.15
C LEU A 214 1.18 -10.24 12.89
N CYS A 215 1.21 -10.35 14.22
CA CYS A 215 2.34 -9.87 15.02
C CYS A 215 3.60 -10.74 14.89
N ALA A 216 3.45 -12.05 14.60
CA ALA A 216 4.57 -12.99 14.50
C ALA A 216 5.43 -12.78 13.25
N THR A 217 4.84 -12.23 12.18
CA THR A 217 5.60 -11.86 10.98
C THR A 217 6.42 -10.62 11.25
N ALA A 218 7.74 -10.69 11.06
CA ALA A 218 8.60 -9.52 11.19
C ALA A 218 8.10 -8.39 10.27
N PRO A 219 7.96 -7.16 10.77
CA PRO A 219 7.62 -6.05 9.90
C PRO A 219 8.75 -5.88 8.90
N GLN A 220 8.40 -5.92 7.61
CA GLN A 220 9.33 -5.51 6.56
C GLN A 220 9.42 -3.99 6.63
N PRO A 221 10.63 -3.40 6.68
CA PRO A 221 10.76 -1.96 6.59
C PRO A 221 10.10 -1.49 5.29
N ALA A 222 9.47 -0.32 5.29
CA ALA A 222 9.14 0.40 4.07
C ALA A 222 10.43 0.45 3.28
N ALA A 223 10.35 -0.04 2.04
CA ALA A 223 11.48 0.00 1.13
C ALA A 223 12.08 1.41 1.16
N GLU A 224 13.41 1.52 1.23
CA GLU A 224 14.09 2.78 0.93
C GLU A 224 13.48 3.33 -0.36
N PRO A 225 13.21 4.64 -0.46
CA PRO A 225 12.87 5.21 -1.74
C PRO A 225 14.13 5.10 -2.59
N GLU A 226 14.14 4.11 -3.47
CA GLU A 226 14.97 4.18 -4.66
C GLU A 226 14.78 5.56 -5.27
N ALA A 227 15.89 6.30 -5.38
CA ALA A 227 15.98 7.66 -5.86
C ALA A 227 14.96 7.93 -6.99
N ALA A 228 13.83 8.55 -6.64
CA ALA A 228 12.70 8.82 -7.54
C ALA A 228 12.57 7.81 -8.70
N ALA A 229 12.44 6.52 -8.37
CA ALA A 229 11.83 5.60 -9.33
C ALA A 229 10.35 5.99 -9.42
N GLU A 230 9.93 6.52 -10.57
CA GLU A 230 8.52 6.50 -10.98
C GLU A 230 7.88 5.19 -10.51
N PRO A 231 6.62 5.20 -9.99
CA PRO A 231 6.04 4.09 -9.23
C PRO A 231 6.56 2.75 -9.73
N GLU A 232 7.25 2.02 -8.85
CA GLU A 232 7.53 0.60 -9.11
C GLU A 232 6.16 -0.02 -9.39
N PRO A 233 5.96 -0.51 -10.63
CA PRO A 233 4.68 -1.01 -11.06
C PRO A 233 4.35 -2.17 -10.12
N GLU A 234 3.07 -2.38 -9.82
CA GLU A 234 2.57 -3.73 -9.51
C GLU A 234 3.37 -4.71 -10.37
N ALA A 235 4.30 -5.50 -9.77
CA ALA A 235 5.42 -6.11 -10.49
C ALA A 235 4.94 -6.50 -11.88
N GLY A 236 5.37 -5.73 -12.88
CA GLY A 236 4.63 -5.64 -14.14
C GLY A 236 4.27 -7.03 -14.57
N ARG A 237 2.98 -7.33 -14.73
CA ARG A 237 2.66 -8.59 -15.41
C ARG A 237 2.96 -8.36 -16.87
N VAL A 238 3.66 -9.30 -17.47
CA VAL A 238 3.97 -9.28 -18.90
C VAL A 238 2.68 -9.00 -19.67
N GLY A 239 2.65 -7.89 -20.40
CA GLY A 239 1.49 -7.50 -21.19
C GLY A 239 1.35 -8.41 -22.41
N VAL A 240 0.13 -8.65 -22.87
CA VAL A 240 -0.12 -9.42 -24.09
C VAL A 240 -0.85 -8.55 -25.12
N VAL A 241 -0.30 -8.45 -26.32
CA VAL A 241 -0.92 -7.72 -27.44
C VAL A 241 -1.25 -8.67 -28.57
N LEU A 242 -2.49 -8.62 -29.03
CA LEU A 242 -2.99 -9.43 -30.14
C LEU A 242 -3.13 -8.57 -31.39
N VAL A 243 -2.21 -8.74 -32.33
CA VAL A 243 -2.18 -8.03 -33.61
C VAL A 243 -2.82 -8.90 -34.68
N SER A 244 -3.95 -8.45 -35.23
CA SER A 244 -4.64 -9.15 -36.31
C SER A 244 -5.00 -8.20 -37.45
N HIS A 245 -5.23 -8.77 -38.63
CA HIS A 245 -5.85 -8.02 -39.71
C HIS A 245 -7.32 -7.69 -39.42
N SER A 246 -7.97 -8.43 -38.52
CA SER A 246 -9.37 -8.25 -38.16
C SER A 246 -9.51 -7.80 -36.71
N ARG A 247 -10.21 -6.67 -36.49
CA ARG A 247 -10.57 -6.19 -35.15
C ARG A 247 -11.31 -7.26 -34.35
N ALA A 248 -12.32 -7.87 -34.96
CA ALA A 248 -13.15 -8.87 -34.30
C ALA A 248 -12.33 -10.09 -33.85
N VAL A 249 -11.33 -10.52 -34.63
CA VAL A 249 -10.45 -11.64 -34.26
C VAL A 249 -9.56 -11.27 -33.08
N ALA A 250 -8.88 -10.11 -33.13
CA ALA A 250 -8.03 -9.67 -32.02
C ALA A 250 -8.82 -9.48 -30.72
N GLU A 251 -9.98 -8.82 -30.77
CA GLU A 251 -10.84 -8.58 -29.61
C GLU A 251 -11.43 -9.87 -29.04
N SER A 252 -11.92 -10.77 -29.90
CA SER A 252 -12.52 -12.04 -29.45
C SER A 252 -11.47 -12.95 -28.81
N THR A 253 -10.26 -13.02 -29.37
CA THR A 253 -9.16 -13.80 -28.77
C THR A 253 -8.72 -13.19 -27.44
N ALA A 254 -8.66 -11.86 -27.33
CA ALA A 254 -8.32 -11.18 -26.07
C ALA A 254 -9.39 -11.45 -24.99
N ALA A 255 -10.67 -11.37 -25.36
CA ALA A 255 -11.78 -11.67 -24.46
C ALA A 255 -11.77 -13.13 -24.00
N LEU A 256 -11.51 -14.08 -24.92
CA LEU A 256 -11.38 -15.49 -24.59
C LEU A 256 -10.21 -15.74 -23.63
N ALA A 257 -9.04 -15.18 -23.92
CA ALA A 257 -7.86 -15.33 -23.07
C ALA A 257 -8.09 -14.80 -21.66
N ARG A 258 -8.72 -13.63 -21.51
CA ARG A 258 -9.10 -13.08 -20.20
C ARG A 258 -10.10 -13.98 -19.45
N ALA A 259 -11.11 -14.51 -20.15
CA ALA A 259 -12.14 -15.35 -19.54
C ALA A 259 -11.58 -16.68 -18.98
N LEU A 260 -10.46 -17.16 -19.53
CA LEU A 260 -9.84 -18.43 -19.13
C LEU A 260 -8.81 -18.32 -17.99
N VAL A 261 -8.52 -17.11 -17.49
CA VAL A 261 -7.63 -16.89 -16.34
C VAL A 261 -8.20 -17.44 -15.02
N GLY A 262 -9.50 -17.72 -14.94
CA GLY A 262 -10.15 -18.26 -13.75
C GLY A 262 -10.46 -17.16 -12.73
N THR A 263 -10.03 -17.34 -11.47
CA THR A 263 -10.27 -16.37 -10.38
C THR A 263 -9.08 -15.44 -10.18
N GLY A 264 -9.29 -14.13 -10.26
CA GLY A 264 -8.26 -13.11 -10.06
C GLY A 264 -8.37 -11.99 -11.09
N ASP A 265 -7.55 -10.97 -10.94
CA ASP A 265 -7.41 -9.93 -11.97
C ASP A 265 -6.50 -10.47 -13.10
N PRO A 266 -6.89 -10.41 -14.38
CA PRO A 266 -6.05 -10.90 -15.48
C PRO A 266 -4.91 -9.92 -15.80
N ALA A 267 -3.80 -10.45 -16.32
CA ALA A 267 -2.71 -9.63 -16.86
C ALA A 267 -3.22 -8.68 -17.97
N PRO A 268 -2.52 -7.57 -18.25
CA PRO A 268 -2.92 -6.63 -19.30
C PRO A 268 -2.99 -7.33 -20.66
N VAL A 269 -4.15 -7.24 -21.33
CA VAL A 269 -4.34 -7.77 -22.70
C VAL A 269 -4.92 -6.69 -23.61
N ALA A 270 -4.25 -6.33 -24.69
CA ALA A 270 -4.75 -5.37 -25.67
C ALA A 270 -4.91 -6.00 -27.05
N ALA A 271 -5.88 -5.49 -27.82
CA ALA A 271 -6.15 -5.93 -29.18
C ALA A 271 -5.81 -4.80 -30.16
N ALA A 272 -5.05 -5.13 -31.21
CA ALA A 272 -4.74 -4.25 -32.32
C ALA A 272 -5.18 -4.93 -33.62
N GLY A 273 -6.42 -4.70 -34.02
CA GLY A 273 -6.99 -5.33 -35.20
C GLY A 273 -7.60 -4.37 -36.20
N GLY A 274 -7.31 -4.60 -37.49
CA GLY A 274 -7.85 -3.81 -38.60
C GLY A 274 -7.21 -2.44 -38.77
N LEU A 275 -7.80 -1.65 -39.66
CA LEU A 275 -7.50 -0.24 -39.85
C LEU A 275 -8.47 0.65 -39.05
N PRO A 276 -8.17 1.95 -38.86
CA PRO A 276 -9.03 2.86 -38.11
C PRO A 276 -10.46 3.00 -38.67
N ASP A 277 -10.62 2.81 -39.98
CA ASP A 277 -11.91 2.84 -40.68
C ASP A 277 -12.74 1.54 -40.53
N GLY A 278 -12.22 0.56 -39.79
CA GLY A 278 -12.87 -0.73 -39.56
C GLY A 278 -12.63 -1.78 -40.65
N SER A 279 -11.88 -1.45 -41.69
CA SER A 279 -11.49 -2.41 -42.72
C SER A 279 -10.38 -3.37 -42.24
N VAL A 280 -10.16 -4.44 -43.01
CA VAL A 280 -9.14 -5.46 -42.71
C VAL A 280 -7.75 -4.92 -43.04
N GLY A 281 -6.81 -5.04 -42.11
CA GLY A 281 -5.43 -4.58 -42.29
C GLY A 281 -4.68 -4.46 -40.96
N THR A 282 -3.42 -4.04 -41.02
CA THR A 282 -2.59 -3.83 -39.83
C THR A 282 -2.20 -2.36 -39.72
N SER A 283 -2.69 -1.70 -38.68
CA SER A 283 -2.35 -0.30 -38.41
C SER A 283 -1.20 -0.20 -37.42
N ALA A 284 -0.06 0.36 -37.86
CA ALA A 284 1.08 0.64 -36.99
C ALA A 284 0.70 1.49 -35.77
N GLU A 285 -0.22 2.45 -35.96
CA GLU A 285 -0.71 3.31 -34.88
C GLU A 285 -1.47 2.53 -33.81
N LEU A 286 -2.35 1.61 -34.22
CA LEU A 286 -3.10 0.76 -33.29
C LEU A 286 -2.18 -0.20 -32.55
N VAL A 287 -1.13 -0.70 -33.21
CA VAL A 287 -0.11 -1.56 -32.59
C VAL A 287 0.66 -0.79 -31.52
N ARG A 288 1.17 0.41 -31.82
CA ARG A 288 1.89 1.25 -30.84
C ARG A 288 1.03 1.55 -29.63
N ARG A 289 -0.23 1.95 -29.86
CA ARG A 289 -1.18 2.22 -28.79
C ARG A 289 -1.45 0.97 -27.95
N ALA A 290 -1.71 -0.18 -28.57
CA ALA A 290 -1.99 -1.42 -27.84
C ALA A 290 -0.79 -1.88 -27.00
N VAL A 291 0.43 -1.74 -27.50
CA VAL A 291 1.66 -2.03 -26.73
C VAL A 291 1.80 -1.07 -25.55
N ALA A 292 1.63 0.23 -25.76
CA ALA A 292 1.64 1.21 -24.68
C ALA A 292 0.53 0.95 -23.62
N ASP A 293 -0.67 0.55 -24.06
CA ASP A 293 -1.80 0.26 -23.19
C ASP A 293 -1.58 -1.03 -22.36
N ALA A 294 -0.83 -2.00 -22.90
CA ALA A 294 -0.54 -3.29 -22.26
C ALA A 294 0.76 -3.29 -21.43
N ASP A 295 1.67 -2.36 -21.67
CA ASP A 295 2.95 -2.32 -20.96
C ASP A 295 2.78 -1.91 -19.50
N ARG A 296 3.29 -2.74 -18.59
CA ARG A 296 3.36 -2.49 -17.14
C ARG A 296 4.81 -2.54 -16.64
N LYS A 297 5.77 -2.24 -17.51
CA LYS A 297 7.22 -2.27 -17.29
C LYS A 297 7.80 -3.66 -16.99
N ALA A 298 7.13 -4.72 -17.43
CA ALA A 298 7.70 -6.08 -17.49
C ALA A 298 7.82 -6.64 -18.91
N GLY A 299 7.69 -5.74 -19.89
CA GLY A 299 7.69 -6.07 -21.30
C GLY A 299 6.33 -6.58 -21.80
N VAL A 300 6.23 -6.65 -23.12
CA VAL A 300 5.00 -7.02 -23.82
C VAL A 300 5.27 -8.15 -24.80
N VAL A 301 4.46 -9.21 -24.74
CA VAL A 301 4.46 -10.26 -25.76
C VAL A 301 3.44 -9.93 -26.83
N VAL A 302 3.89 -9.87 -28.07
CA VAL A 302 3.07 -9.51 -29.23
C VAL A 302 2.80 -10.74 -30.09
N PHE A 303 1.54 -11.12 -30.20
CA PHE A 303 1.08 -12.17 -31.12
C PHE A 303 0.62 -11.55 -32.42
N CYS A 304 0.98 -12.17 -33.53
CA CYS A 304 0.56 -11.76 -34.87
C CYS A 304 -0.17 -12.91 -35.56
N ASP A 305 -1.29 -12.65 -36.23
CA ASP A 305 -2.07 -13.69 -36.92
C ASP A 305 -1.41 -14.20 -38.21
N MET A 306 -0.91 -13.30 -39.05
CA MET A 306 -0.43 -13.56 -40.41
C MET A 306 0.76 -12.66 -40.78
N GLY A 307 1.44 -13.02 -41.88
CA GLY A 307 2.77 -12.48 -42.24
C GLY A 307 2.89 -10.95 -42.32
N SER A 308 1.91 -10.22 -42.88
CA SER A 308 1.99 -8.75 -42.95
C SER A 308 1.91 -8.08 -41.57
N ALA A 309 1.17 -8.66 -40.62
CA ALA A 309 1.15 -8.18 -39.24
C ALA A 309 2.53 -8.35 -38.58
N VAL A 310 3.17 -9.50 -38.80
CA VAL A 310 4.55 -9.77 -38.34
C VAL A 310 5.53 -8.76 -38.92
N LEU A 311 5.43 -8.45 -40.22
CA LEU A 311 6.32 -7.47 -40.87
C LEU A 311 6.14 -6.07 -40.30
N THR A 312 4.90 -5.63 -40.05
CA THR A 312 4.63 -4.33 -39.42
C THR A 312 5.23 -4.27 -38.02
N VAL A 313 5.02 -5.29 -37.18
CA VAL A 313 5.58 -5.31 -35.81
C VAL A 313 7.11 -5.37 -35.83
N LYS A 314 7.72 -6.19 -36.71
CA LYS A 314 9.18 -6.24 -36.87
C LYS A 314 9.76 -4.90 -37.32
N ALA A 315 9.10 -4.19 -38.23
CA ALA A 315 9.53 -2.86 -38.65
C ALA A 315 9.52 -1.87 -37.48
N LEU A 316 8.46 -1.87 -36.67
CA LEU A 316 8.34 -1.02 -35.49
C LEU A 316 9.39 -1.36 -34.40
N LEU A 317 9.66 -2.66 -34.17
CA LEU A 317 10.73 -3.10 -33.27
C LEU A 317 12.10 -2.65 -33.76
N THR A 318 12.37 -2.80 -35.06
CA THR A 318 13.65 -2.39 -35.67
C THR A 318 13.84 -0.87 -35.59
N ALA A 319 12.76 -0.11 -35.72
CA ALA A 319 12.76 1.34 -35.54
C ALA A 319 12.84 1.78 -34.07
N GLY A 320 12.81 0.86 -33.10
CA GLY A 320 12.84 1.16 -31.67
C GLY A 320 11.55 1.75 -31.12
N GLU A 321 10.44 1.60 -31.86
CA GLU A 321 9.14 2.19 -31.53
C GLU A 321 8.31 1.33 -30.56
N LEU A 322 8.68 0.07 -30.35
CA LEU A 322 8.06 -0.86 -29.39
C LEU A 322 9.14 -1.32 -28.39
N ARG A 323 9.41 -0.51 -27.38
CA ARG A 323 10.41 -0.83 -26.34
C ARG A 323 9.93 -2.04 -25.52
N ASP A 324 10.87 -2.91 -25.16
CA ASP A 324 10.66 -4.10 -24.32
C ASP A 324 9.55 -5.08 -24.80
N ALA A 325 9.18 -4.98 -26.07
CA ALA A 325 8.23 -5.87 -26.71
C ALA A 325 8.92 -7.03 -27.46
N HIS A 326 8.36 -8.22 -27.35
CA HIS A 326 8.87 -9.44 -27.98
C HIS A 326 7.76 -10.08 -28.83
N ILE A 327 8.07 -10.42 -30.08
CA ILE A 327 7.12 -11.18 -30.91
C ILE A 327 7.13 -12.64 -30.44
N ALA A 328 5.95 -13.18 -30.12
CA ALA A 328 5.77 -14.61 -29.91
C ALA A 328 5.60 -15.33 -31.26
N ASP A 329 6.44 -16.32 -31.53
CA ASP A 329 6.23 -17.27 -32.62
C ASP A 329 5.39 -18.44 -32.10
N ALA A 330 4.06 -18.24 -32.03
CA ALA A 330 3.13 -19.20 -31.45
C ALA A 330 1.76 -19.15 -32.15
N PRO A 331 0.93 -20.21 -32.07
CA PRO A 331 -0.44 -20.18 -32.57
C PRO A 331 -1.23 -19.02 -31.95
N PHE A 332 -1.92 -18.23 -32.78
CA PHE A 332 -2.51 -16.95 -32.38
C PHE A 332 -3.51 -17.05 -31.21
N VAL A 333 -4.33 -18.11 -31.16
CA VAL A 333 -5.36 -18.27 -30.11
C VAL A 333 -4.82 -19.05 -28.93
N GLU A 334 -4.34 -20.28 -29.14
CA GLU A 334 -3.87 -21.16 -28.07
C GLU A 334 -2.65 -20.58 -27.35
N GLY A 335 -1.71 -20.00 -28.09
CA GLY A 335 -0.55 -19.32 -27.53
C GLY A 335 -0.92 -18.07 -26.72
N ALA A 336 -1.91 -17.30 -27.20
CA ALA A 336 -2.41 -16.13 -26.45
C ALA A 336 -3.06 -16.52 -25.13
N VAL A 337 -3.87 -17.59 -25.11
CA VAL A 337 -4.48 -18.10 -23.88
C VAL A 337 -3.38 -18.56 -22.90
N ALA A 338 -2.41 -19.36 -23.37
CA ALA A 338 -1.31 -19.85 -22.54
C ALA A 338 -0.45 -18.72 -21.96
N ALA A 339 -0.14 -17.70 -22.77
CA ALA A 339 0.61 -16.52 -22.36
C ALA A 339 -0.15 -15.70 -21.32
N VAL A 340 -1.43 -15.40 -21.53
CA VAL A 340 -2.24 -14.60 -20.60
C VAL A 340 -2.42 -15.31 -19.26
N VAL A 341 -2.65 -16.63 -19.26
CA VAL A 341 -2.73 -17.41 -18.01
C VAL A 341 -1.40 -17.38 -17.25
N THR A 342 -0.29 -17.64 -17.94
CA THR A 342 1.06 -17.63 -17.33
C THR A 342 1.44 -16.25 -16.80
N ALA A 343 1.18 -15.20 -17.58
CA ALA A 343 1.43 -13.81 -17.17
C ALA A 343 0.54 -13.40 -15.98
N SER A 344 -0.72 -13.84 -15.98
CA SER A 344 -1.66 -13.57 -14.86
C SER A 344 -1.22 -14.25 -13.56
N ALA A 345 -0.55 -15.41 -13.66
CA ALA A 345 0.05 -16.12 -12.54
C ALA A 345 1.41 -15.55 -12.09
N GLY A 346 1.88 -14.45 -12.70
CA GLY A 346 3.15 -13.80 -12.35
C GLY A 346 4.38 -14.38 -13.05
N GLY A 347 4.21 -15.13 -14.15
CA GLY A 347 5.32 -15.62 -14.96
C GLY A 347 6.10 -14.46 -15.61
N ASP A 348 7.42 -14.58 -15.63
CA ASP A 348 8.31 -13.64 -16.32
C ASP A 348 8.24 -13.77 -17.86
N MET A 349 8.90 -12.86 -18.59
CA MET A 349 8.91 -12.84 -20.05
C MET A 349 9.32 -14.19 -20.67
N ALA A 350 10.32 -14.86 -20.08
CA ALA A 350 10.81 -16.14 -20.57
C ALA A 350 9.76 -17.26 -20.38
N ALA A 351 9.13 -17.32 -19.21
CA ALA A 351 8.06 -18.26 -18.92
C ALA A 351 6.83 -18.04 -19.82
N VAL A 352 6.46 -16.77 -20.07
CA VAL A 352 5.33 -16.41 -20.93
C VAL A 352 5.59 -16.80 -22.39
N LEU A 353 6.79 -16.52 -22.91
CA LEU A 353 7.17 -16.92 -24.28
C LEU A 353 7.26 -18.44 -24.42
N ALA A 354 7.80 -19.15 -23.42
CA ALA A 354 7.86 -20.60 -23.42
C ALA A 354 6.47 -21.24 -23.40
N ALA A 355 5.57 -20.77 -22.54
CA ALA A 355 4.18 -21.24 -22.49
C ALA A 355 3.44 -20.98 -23.82
N ALA A 356 3.70 -19.85 -24.46
CA ALA A 356 3.14 -19.54 -25.77
C ALA A 356 3.63 -20.50 -26.86
N ASP A 357 4.93 -20.78 -26.93
CA ASP A 357 5.51 -21.70 -27.92
C ASP A 357 5.05 -23.15 -27.69
N ASP A 358 4.99 -23.60 -26.44
CA ASP A 358 4.51 -24.93 -26.06
C ASP A 358 3.09 -25.22 -26.57
N ALA A 359 2.25 -24.19 -26.70
CA ALA A 359 0.88 -24.30 -27.24
C ALA A 359 0.84 -24.85 -28.67
N ARG A 360 1.93 -24.75 -29.44
CA ARG A 360 2.09 -25.36 -30.76
C ARG A 360 1.99 -26.88 -30.72
N THR A 361 2.32 -27.49 -29.58
CA THR A 361 2.36 -28.95 -29.41
C THR A 361 1.03 -29.53 -28.90
N TYR A 362 0.05 -28.69 -28.57
CA TYR A 362 -1.21 -29.11 -28.01
C TYR A 362 -2.01 -29.94 -29.02
N ARG A 363 -2.10 -31.25 -28.78
CA ARG A 363 -2.94 -32.13 -29.57
C ARG A 363 -4.38 -32.05 -29.10
N LYS A 364 -5.29 -31.84 -30.04
CA LYS A 364 -6.74 -31.89 -29.80
C LYS A 364 -7.32 -33.30 -30.00
N LEU A 365 -6.50 -34.23 -30.52
CA LEU A 365 -6.78 -35.62 -30.83
C LEU A 365 -5.53 -36.48 -30.58
#